data_AF-A0A7V4HPR2-F1
#
_entry.id   AF-A0A7V4HPR2-F1
#
_cell.length_a   1.000
_cell.length_b   1.000
_cell.length_c   1.000
_cell.angle_alpha   90.00
_cell.angle_beta   90.00
_cell.angle_gamma   90.00
#
_symmetry.space_group_name_H-M   'P 1'
#
loop_
_entity.id
_entity.type
_entity.pdbx_description
1 polymer ?
#
loop_
_entity_poly.entity_id
_entity_poly.type
_entity_poly.pdbx_seq_one_letter_code
_entity_poly.pdbx_strand_id
1 'polypeptide(L)'
;MVGGRVKAVDSNLLVYASLADHPATTVCEQYLTEGSAWITNVVNLVELYRVLIAVYGVTETDADAKFADLCNALVVEDLTASLAKAALPLRRTFGIDFNDAVLLESCRQRGIAVLGTDDSRLADACAALGISVENPVAESIRTQMKHWESGNLPAKGLPRLLARVHQSTEQRDPALAGVFHSATQGLSRLV
;
A
#
# COMPACT_ATOMS: atom_id res chain seq x y z
N MET A 1 1.86 15.00 28.03
CA MET A 1 1.34 14.46 26.75
C MET A 1 0.95 15.65 25.89
N VAL A 2 1.75 15.96 24.88
CA VAL A 2 1.43 17.02 23.92
C VAL A 2 0.27 16.50 23.07
N GLY A 3 -0.83 17.25 23.03
CA GLY A 3 -2.04 16.93 22.26
C GLY A 3 -1.84 17.08 20.74
N GLY A 4 -0.86 16.37 20.18
CA GLY A 4 -0.80 16.14 18.74
C GLY A 4 -1.99 15.27 18.34
N ARG A 5 -2.72 15.65 17.28
CA ARG A 5 -3.80 14.81 16.74
C ARG A 5 -3.16 13.54 16.17
N VAL A 6 -3.48 12.40 16.76
CA VAL A 6 -3.10 11.10 16.24
C VAL A 6 -3.90 10.84 14.96
N LYS A 7 -3.23 10.40 13.90
CA LYS A 7 -3.84 10.10 12.60
C LYS A 7 -3.50 8.68 12.19
N ALA A 8 -4.38 8.02 11.45
CA ALA A 8 -4.08 6.73 10.85
C ALA A 8 -3.56 6.90 9.43
N VAL A 9 -2.69 6.00 8.96
CA VAL A 9 -2.18 6.02 7.59
C VAL A 9 -2.32 4.64 6.94
N ASP A 10 -2.83 4.68 5.72
CA ASP A 10 -2.97 3.54 4.82
C ASP A 10 -1.64 3.20 4.11
N SER A 11 -1.49 1.94 3.71
CA SER A 11 -0.32 1.40 3.02
C SER A 11 0.01 2.13 1.72
N ASN A 12 -0.97 2.65 0.96
CA ASN A 12 -0.71 3.33 -0.31
C ASN A 12 0.16 4.59 -0.15
N LEU A 13 -0.11 5.44 0.84
CA LEU A 13 0.67 6.64 1.11
C LEU A 13 2.07 6.28 1.63
N LEU A 14 2.16 5.22 2.46
CA LEU A 14 3.45 4.71 2.92
C LEU A 14 4.29 4.16 1.77
N VAL A 15 3.66 3.47 0.81
CA VAL A 15 4.32 2.97 -0.41
C VAL A 15 4.85 4.15 -1.21
N TYR A 16 4.03 5.17 -1.48
CA TYR A 16 4.47 6.35 -2.24
C TYR A 16 5.62 7.08 -1.57
N ALA A 17 5.58 7.27 -0.25
CA ALA A 17 6.67 7.87 0.51
C ALA A 17 7.94 7.01 0.53
N SER A 18 7.86 5.71 0.25
CA SER A 18 9.01 4.80 0.31
C SER A 18 9.73 4.62 -1.03
N LEU A 19 9.16 5.09 -2.14
CA LEU A 19 9.70 4.91 -3.48
C LEU A 19 10.71 6.01 -3.85
N ALA A 20 11.81 5.63 -4.49
CA ALA A 20 12.69 6.57 -5.16
C ALA A 20 12.08 7.03 -6.49
N ASP A 21 12.24 8.32 -6.83
CA ASP A 21 11.83 8.91 -8.11
C ASP A 21 10.36 8.70 -8.52
N HIS A 22 9.48 8.47 -7.55
CA HIS A 22 8.03 8.38 -7.80
C HIS A 22 7.37 9.76 -7.66
N PRO A 23 6.44 10.16 -8.55
CA PRO A 23 5.86 11.51 -8.53
C PRO A 23 5.18 11.92 -7.22
N ALA A 24 4.72 10.96 -6.43
CA ALA A 24 4.06 11.21 -5.14
C ALA A 24 5.02 11.17 -3.94
N THR A 25 6.30 10.79 -4.10
CA THR A 25 7.23 10.59 -2.97
C THR A 25 7.30 11.81 -2.07
N THR A 26 7.66 12.96 -2.63
CA THR A 26 7.88 14.19 -1.84
C THR A 26 6.62 14.64 -1.10
N VAL A 27 5.44 14.57 -1.73
CA VAL A 27 4.21 15.04 -1.10
C VAL A 27 3.76 14.10 0.01
N CYS A 28 3.97 12.79 -0.16
CA CYS A 28 3.64 11.80 0.87
C CYS A 28 4.64 11.86 2.04
N GLU A 29 5.94 12.03 1.78
CA GLU A 29 6.94 12.22 2.84
C GLU A 29 6.67 13.49 3.66
N GLN A 30 6.36 14.61 3.00
CA GLN A 30 6.00 15.86 3.69
C GLN A 30 4.78 15.66 4.57
N TYR A 31 3.72 15.09 4.02
CA TYR A 31 2.49 14.80 4.75
C TYR A 31 2.72 13.93 6.00
N LEU A 32 3.61 12.93 5.91
CA LEU A 32 3.92 12.05 7.04
C LEU A 32 4.81 12.70 8.11
N THR A 33 5.52 13.79 7.78
CA THR A 33 6.42 14.48 8.71
C THR A 33 5.81 15.70 9.41
N GLU A 34 4.59 16.12 9.06
CA GLU A 34 3.89 17.32 9.57
C GLU A 34 3.35 17.20 11.02
N GLY A 35 4.16 16.74 11.97
CA GLY A 35 3.92 16.91 13.42
C GLY A 35 2.76 16.11 14.03
N SER A 36 2.17 15.18 13.28
CA SER A 36 1.17 14.23 13.78
C SER A 36 1.83 12.89 14.14
N ALA A 37 1.36 12.23 15.20
CA ALA A 37 1.73 10.84 15.44
C ALA A 37 0.89 9.96 14.49
N TRP A 38 1.57 9.22 13.62
CA TRP A 38 0.93 8.33 12.65
C TRP A 38 0.83 6.91 13.19
N ILE A 39 -0.37 6.34 13.05
CA ILE A 39 -0.66 4.95 13.38
C ILE A 39 -0.91 4.16 12.11
N THR A 40 -0.41 2.93 12.09
CA THR A 40 -0.85 1.91 11.14
C THR A 40 -0.84 0.55 11.81
N ASN A 41 -1.12 -0.53 11.08
CA ASN A 41 -1.05 -1.89 11.59
C ASN A 41 -0.03 -2.73 10.82
N VAL A 42 0.45 -3.79 11.45
CA VAL A 42 1.48 -4.67 10.88
C VAL A 42 1.07 -5.25 9.53
N VAL A 43 -0.23 -5.49 9.30
CA VAL A 43 -0.73 -5.99 8.01
C VAL A 43 -0.57 -4.99 6.87
N ASN A 44 -0.73 -3.69 7.13
CA ASN A 44 -0.44 -2.63 6.16
C ASN A 44 1.04 -2.54 5.82
N LEU A 45 1.94 -2.77 6.78
CA LEU A 45 3.38 -2.82 6.50
C LEU A 45 3.77 -4.05 5.68
N VAL A 46 3.15 -5.20 5.94
CA VAL A 46 3.33 -6.42 5.12
C VAL A 46 2.82 -6.19 3.71
N GLU A 47 1.69 -5.51 3.54
CA GLU A 47 1.18 -5.11 2.23
C GLU A 47 2.14 -4.16 1.50
N LEU A 48 2.61 -3.12 2.18
CA LEU A 48 3.63 -2.21 1.67
C LEU A 48 4.84 -2.98 1.16
N TYR A 49 5.40 -3.86 1.99
CA TYR A 49 6.58 -4.65 1.64
C TYR A 49 6.36 -5.45 0.35
N ARG A 50 5.23 -6.15 0.28
CA ARG A 50 4.83 -6.92 -0.90
C ARG A 50 4.64 -6.03 -2.13
N VAL A 51 4.07 -4.84 -1.97
CA VAL A 51 3.84 -3.89 -3.07
C VAL A 51 5.16 -3.31 -3.57
N LEU A 52 6.08 -2.91 -2.70
CA LEU A 52 7.39 -2.39 -3.08
C LEU A 52 8.13 -3.39 -3.99
N ILE A 53 8.18 -4.65 -3.59
CA ILE A 53 8.87 -5.69 -4.39
C ILE A 53 8.04 -6.06 -5.62
N ALA A 54 6.79 -6.48 -5.44
CA ALA A 54 6.03 -7.12 -6.51
C ALA A 54 5.39 -6.14 -7.50
N VAL A 55 5.20 -4.88 -7.13
CA VAL A 55 4.67 -3.85 -8.05
C VAL A 55 5.80 -2.98 -8.57
N TYR A 56 6.65 -2.47 -7.68
CA TYR A 56 7.62 -1.44 -8.02
C TYR A 56 9.04 -1.98 -8.24
N GLY A 57 9.26 -3.28 -8.08
CA GLY A 57 10.57 -3.90 -8.34
C GLY A 57 11.66 -3.45 -7.37
N VAL A 58 11.29 -2.90 -6.22
CA VAL A 58 12.24 -2.56 -5.15
C VAL A 58 12.93 -3.85 -4.68
N THR A 59 14.24 -3.78 -4.44
CA THR A 59 14.99 -4.94 -3.96
C THR A 59 14.52 -5.36 -2.57
N GLU A 60 14.65 -6.64 -2.22
CA GLU A 60 14.29 -7.12 -0.88
C GLU A 60 15.07 -6.37 0.21
N THR A 61 16.36 -6.11 0.00
CA THR A 61 17.20 -5.36 0.94
C THR A 61 16.71 -3.93 1.16
N ASP A 62 16.34 -3.22 0.10
CA ASP A 62 15.80 -1.87 0.23
C ASP A 62 14.40 -1.89 0.88
N ALA A 63 13.57 -2.88 0.54
CA ALA A 63 12.25 -3.05 1.14
C ALA A 63 12.35 -3.39 2.64
N ASP A 64 13.32 -4.21 3.05
CA ASP A 64 13.61 -4.54 4.45
C ASP A 64 14.00 -3.27 5.23
N ALA A 65 14.89 -2.46 4.65
CA ALA A 65 15.30 -1.19 5.24
C ALA A 65 14.11 -0.23 5.41
N LYS A 66 13.27 -0.07 4.37
CA LYS A 66 12.06 0.76 4.45
C LYS A 66 11.05 0.24 5.47
N PHE A 67 10.86 -1.07 5.56
CA PHE A 67 10.00 -1.68 6.58
C PHE A 67 10.50 -1.35 7.98
N ALA A 68 11.80 -1.49 8.23
CA ALA A 68 12.41 -1.18 9.52
C ALA A 68 12.31 0.32 9.86
N ASP A 69 12.57 1.21 8.91
CA ASP A 69 12.46 2.66 9.09
C ASP A 69 11.03 3.07 9.47
N LEU A 70 10.02 2.50 8.79
CA LEU A 70 8.60 2.76 9.10
C LEU A 70 8.19 2.22 10.46
N CYS A 71 8.69 1.05 10.88
CA CYS A 71 8.48 0.54 12.24
C CYS A 71 9.03 1.47 13.32
N ASN A 72 10.10 2.22 13.03
CA ASN A 72 10.68 3.19 13.96
C ASN A 72 9.96 4.55 13.93
N ALA A 73 9.40 4.93 12.77
CA ALA A 73 8.77 6.24 12.57
C ALA A 73 7.27 6.26 12.95
N LEU A 74 6.59 5.11 12.90
CA LEU A 74 5.16 4.98 13.11
C LEU A 74 4.83 4.25 14.41
N VAL A 75 3.62 4.49 14.93
CA VAL A 75 3.02 3.60 15.92
C VAL A 75 2.38 2.43 15.17
N VAL A 76 3.05 1.29 15.16
CA VAL A 76 2.60 0.07 14.46
C VAL A 76 1.82 -0.83 15.42
N GLU A 77 0.58 -1.13 15.06
CA GLU A 77 -0.28 -2.01 15.86
C GLU A 77 -0.22 -3.46 15.42
N ASP A 78 -0.16 -4.35 16.40
CA ASP A 78 -0.31 -5.78 16.17
C ASP A 78 -1.73 -6.16 15.76
N LEU A 79 -1.84 -7.12 14.85
CA LEU A 79 -3.13 -7.73 14.53
C LEU A 79 -3.52 -8.74 15.63
N THR A 80 -4.51 -8.37 16.44
CA THR A 80 -5.11 -9.30 17.40
C THR A 80 -6.26 -10.09 16.79
N ALA A 81 -6.56 -11.27 17.35
CA ALA A 81 -7.70 -12.08 16.91
C ALA A 81 -9.05 -11.37 17.11
N SER A 82 -9.18 -10.52 18.13
CA SER A 82 -10.39 -9.71 18.35
C SER A 82 -10.53 -8.64 17.28
N LEU A 83 -9.45 -7.90 16.96
CA LEU A 83 -9.44 -6.89 15.90
C LEU A 83 -9.76 -7.51 14.54
N ALA A 84 -9.11 -8.63 14.19
CA ALA A 84 -9.39 -9.37 12.97
C ALA A 84 -10.87 -9.76 12.85
N LYS A 85 -11.47 -10.30 13.91
CA LYS A 85 -12.89 -10.69 13.91
C LYS A 85 -13.82 -9.48 13.75
N ALA A 86 -13.50 -8.36 14.40
CA ALA A 86 -14.29 -7.13 14.34
C ALA A 86 -14.18 -6.43 12.97
N ALA A 87 -13.08 -6.62 12.24
CA ALA A 87 -12.89 -6.10 10.89
C ALA A 87 -13.72 -6.83 9.81
N LEU A 88 -14.01 -8.13 9.99
CA LEU A 88 -14.72 -8.92 8.97
C LEU A 88 -16.10 -8.36 8.57
N PRO A 89 -16.96 -7.88 9.49
CA PRO A 89 -18.16 -7.15 9.14
C PRO A 89 -17.90 -5.90 8.29
N LEU A 90 -16.93 -5.05 8.66
CA LEU A 90 -16.61 -3.82 7.90
C LEU A 90 -16.22 -4.14 6.47
N ARG A 91 -15.35 -5.15 6.29
CA ARG A 91 -14.94 -5.66 4.98
C ARG A 91 -16.14 -6.02 4.10
N ARG A 92 -17.10 -6.76 4.66
CA ARG A 92 -18.31 -7.19 3.93
C ARG A 92 -19.25 -6.03 3.61
N THR A 93 -19.42 -5.12 4.57
CA THR A 93 -20.34 -3.97 4.43
C THR A 93 -19.84 -2.97 3.39
N PHE A 94 -18.54 -2.66 3.40
CA PHE A 94 -17.97 -1.61 2.55
C PHE A 94 -17.27 -2.15 1.30
N GLY A 95 -17.07 -3.47 1.17
CA GLY A 95 -16.41 -4.06 0.02
C GLY A 95 -14.93 -3.66 -0.11
N ILE A 96 -14.30 -3.30 1.01
CA ILE A 96 -12.87 -2.97 1.13
C ILE A 96 -12.04 -4.23 1.39
N ASP A 97 -10.72 -4.13 1.27
CA ASP A 97 -9.85 -5.26 1.57
C ASP A 97 -9.73 -5.52 3.08
N PHE A 98 -9.18 -6.68 3.45
CA PHE A 98 -9.08 -7.05 4.86
C PHE A 98 -8.18 -6.10 5.65
N ASN A 99 -7.09 -5.65 5.06
CA ASN A 99 -6.13 -4.73 5.69
C ASN A 99 -6.78 -3.37 5.97
N ASP A 100 -7.50 -2.82 4.98
CA ASP A 100 -8.32 -1.61 5.12
C ASP A 100 -9.33 -1.75 6.26
N ALA A 101 -10.04 -2.87 6.31
CA ALA A 101 -11.04 -3.13 7.36
C ALA A 101 -10.41 -3.22 8.75
N VAL A 102 -9.20 -3.78 8.87
CA VAL A 102 -8.43 -3.83 10.12
C VAL A 102 -7.99 -2.42 10.52
N LEU A 103 -7.49 -1.61 9.59
CA LEU A 103 -7.13 -0.21 9.86
C LEU A 103 -8.33 0.61 10.32
N LEU A 104 -9.45 0.45 9.64
CA LEU A 104 -10.69 1.16 9.94
C LEU A 104 -11.26 0.80 11.31
N GLU A 105 -11.24 -0.50 11.66
CA GLU A 105 -11.66 -0.95 12.99
C GLU A 105 -10.71 -0.48 14.09
N SER A 106 -9.39 -0.47 13.84
CA SER A 106 -8.41 0.11 14.77
C SER A 106 -8.71 1.60 15.02
N CYS A 107 -9.00 2.36 13.97
CA CYS A 107 -9.39 3.77 14.09
C CYS A 107 -10.62 3.95 14.97
N ARG A 108 -11.65 3.12 14.76
CA ARG A 108 -12.87 3.13 15.60
C ARG A 108 -12.58 2.82 17.06
N GLN A 109 -11.80 1.79 17.36
CA GLN A 109 -11.50 1.38 18.73
C GLN A 109 -10.68 2.44 19.49
N ARG A 110 -9.83 3.18 18.77
CA ARG A 110 -8.97 4.23 19.34
C ARG A 110 -9.54 5.63 19.28
N GLY A 111 -10.69 5.82 18.64
CA GLY A 111 -11.28 7.15 18.43
C GLY A 111 -10.43 8.05 17.53
N ILE A 112 -9.67 7.46 16.59
CA ILE A 112 -8.92 8.21 15.59
C ILE A 112 -9.91 8.81 14.60
N ALA A 113 -9.88 10.13 14.45
CA ALA A 113 -10.84 10.88 13.64
C ALA A 113 -10.35 11.19 12.22
N VAL A 114 -9.08 10.91 11.91
CA VAL A 114 -8.46 11.24 10.62
C VAL A 114 -7.66 10.06 10.08
N LEU A 115 -7.88 9.71 8.82
CA LEU A 115 -7.15 8.66 8.10
C LEU A 115 -6.58 9.20 6.79
N GLY A 116 -5.29 9.02 6.58
CA GLY A 116 -4.61 9.32 5.32
C GLY A 116 -4.70 8.14 4.35
N THR A 117 -5.35 8.33 3.20
CA THR A 117 -5.42 7.30 2.13
C THR A 117 -5.59 7.92 0.76
N ASP A 118 -5.08 7.23 -0.26
CA ASP A 118 -5.37 7.50 -1.68
C ASP A 118 -6.48 6.60 -2.27
N ASP A 119 -7.01 5.65 -1.49
CA ASP A 119 -8.02 4.69 -1.94
C ASP A 119 -9.43 5.26 -1.76
N SER A 120 -10.18 5.37 -2.87
CA SER A 120 -11.53 5.93 -2.85
C SER A 120 -12.54 5.06 -2.09
N ARG A 121 -12.41 3.73 -2.12
CA ARG A 121 -13.33 2.83 -1.42
C ARG A 121 -13.10 2.88 0.09
N LEU A 122 -11.84 2.93 0.52
CA LEU A 122 -11.52 3.17 1.93
C LEU A 122 -12.00 4.56 2.36
N ALA A 123 -11.82 5.58 1.51
CA ALA A 123 -12.30 6.92 1.80
C ALA A 123 -13.83 6.97 2.00
N ASP A 124 -14.60 6.29 1.16
CA ASP A 124 -16.06 6.17 1.30
C ASP A 124 -16.44 5.46 2.61
N ALA A 125 -15.72 4.39 2.98
CA ALA A 125 -15.93 3.67 4.24
C ALA A 125 -15.62 4.53 5.47
N CYS A 126 -14.56 5.35 5.42
CA CYS A 126 -14.23 6.32 6.45
C CYS A 126 -15.35 7.35 6.63
N ALA A 127 -15.85 7.93 5.52
CA ALA A 127 -16.92 8.90 5.54
C ALA A 127 -18.20 8.34 6.19
N ALA A 128 -18.56 7.09 5.87
CA ALA A 128 -19.71 6.41 6.48
C ALA A 128 -19.59 6.20 8.00
N LEU A 129 -18.37 6.23 8.54
CA LEU A 129 -18.08 6.04 9.96
C LEU A 129 -17.70 7.35 10.69
N GLY A 130 -17.78 8.50 10.00
CA GLY A 130 -17.43 9.80 10.57
C GLY A 130 -15.92 10.03 10.75
N ILE A 131 -15.09 9.26 10.04
CA ILE A 131 -13.64 9.45 9.99
C ILE A 131 -13.33 10.37 8.80
N SER A 132 -12.62 11.48 9.06
CA SER A 132 -12.18 12.40 8.01
C SER A 132 -11.04 11.79 7.21
N VAL A 133 -11.09 11.93 5.89
CA VAL A 133 -10.03 11.45 4.99
C VAL A 133 -9.15 12.62 4.59
N GLU A 134 -7.85 12.42 4.67
CA GLU A 134 -6.85 13.33 4.16
C GLU A 134 -6.05 12.62 3.05
N ASN A 135 -5.73 13.35 1.99
CA ASN A 135 -5.00 12.79 0.87
C ASN A 135 -4.03 13.84 0.30
N PRO A 136 -2.71 13.62 0.42
CA PRO A 136 -1.72 14.56 -0.10
C PRO A 136 -1.58 14.54 -1.63
N VAL A 137 -2.14 13.53 -2.30
CA VAL A 137 -1.98 13.31 -3.75
C VAL A 137 -3.04 14.09 -4.54
N ALA A 138 -2.68 15.30 -4.97
CA ALA A 138 -3.51 16.12 -5.85
C ALA A 138 -3.69 15.50 -7.25
N GLU A 139 -4.74 15.90 -7.98
CA GLU A 139 -5.03 15.38 -9.34
C GLU A 139 -3.88 15.59 -10.34
N SER A 140 -3.13 16.68 -10.20
CA SER A 140 -1.92 16.93 -10.99
C SER A 140 -0.86 15.85 -10.76
N ILE A 141 -0.65 15.45 -9.51
CA ILE A 141 0.28 14.38 -9.12
C ILE A 141 -0.26 13.03 -9.60
N ARG A 142 -1.56 12.76 -9.46
CA ARG A 142 -2.19 11.54 -10.00
C ARG A 142 -1.96 11.37 -11.50
N THR A 143 -2.04 12.47 -12.25
CA THR A 143 -1.78 12.46 -13.69
C THR A 143 -0.32 12.10 -13.97
N GLN A 144 0.62 12.66 -13.22
CA GLN A 144 2.04 12.32 -13.32
C GLN A 144 2.30 10.86 -12.93
N MET A 145 1.66 10.35 -11.87
CA MET A 145 1.74 8.95 -11.46
C MET A 145 1.27 8.03 -12.58
N LYS A 146 0.11 8.30 -13.19
CA LYS A 146 -0.40 7.48 -14.31
C LYS A 146 0.58 7.45 -15.48
N HIS A 147 1.17 8.60 -15.82
CA HIS A 147 2.18 8.68 -16.87
C HIS A 147 3.45 7.90 -16.50
N TRP A 148 3.96 8.10 -15.29
CA TRP A 148 5.12 7.38 -14.76
C TRP A 148 4.89 5.86 -14.73
N GLU A 149 3.75 5.39 -14.22
CA GLU A 149 3.40 3.98 -14.18
C GLU A 149 3.37 3.36 -15.58
N SER A 150 2.90 4.09 -16.58
CA SER A 150 2.84 3.59 -17.97
C SER A 150 4.22 3.41 -18.61
N GLY A 151 5.21 4.19 -18.18
CA GLY A 151 6.59 4.11 -18.68
C GLY A 151 7.50 3.18 -17.89
N ASN A 152 7.21 2.96 -16.60
CA ASN A 152 8.11 2.25 -15.69
C ASN A 152 7.59 0.89 -15.22
N LEU A 153 6.28 0.62 -15.33
CA LEU A 153 5.68 -0.63 -14.84
C LEU A 153 5.04 -1.44 -15.97
N PRO A 154 5.00 -2.79 -15.87
CA PRO A 154 4.16 -3.60 -16.73
C PRO A 154 2.70 -3.16 -16.64
N ALA A 155 1.98 -3.27 -17.76
CA ALA A 155 0.57 -2.97 -17.84
C ALA A 155 -0.23 -3.69 -16.74
N LYS A 156 -1.19 -2.98 -16.12
CA LYS A 156 -2.01 -3.52 -15.03
C LYS A 156 -2.77 -4.78 -15.48
N GLY A 157 -3.14 -5.61 -14.50
CA GLY A 157 -3.88 -6.85 -14.75
C GLY A 157 -2.96 -8.02 -15.09
N LEU A 158 -3.37 -8.83 -16.07
CA LEU A 158 -2.67 -10.07 -16.43
C LEU A 158 -1.19 -9.86 -16.75
N PRO A 159 -0.77 -8.84 -17.53
CA PRO A 159 0.66 -8.67 -17.85
C PRO A 159 1.54 -8.49 -16.61
N ARG A 160 1.10 -7.72 -15.62
CA ARG A 160 1.80 -7.56 -14.35
C ARG A 160 1.86 -8.87 -13.54
N LEU A 161 0.81 -9.69 -13.58
CA LEU A 161 0.82 -11.01 -12.93
C LEU A 161 1.82 -11.96 -13.62
N LEU A 162 1.83 -11.98 -14.95
CA LEU A 162 2.74 -12.81 -15.73
C LEU A 162 4.20 -12.36 -15.52
N ALA A 163 4.47 -11.05 -15.52
CA ALA A 163 5.80 -10.52 -15.22
C ALA A 163 6.32 -10.97 -13.84
N ARG A 164 5.47 -11.00 -12.82
CA ARG A 164 5.84 -11.50 -11.48
C ARG A 164 6.19 -12.99 -11.49
N VAL A 165 5.36 -13.81 -12.15
CA VAL A 165 5.64 -15.25 -12.26
C VAL A 165 6.94 -15.48 -13.01
N HIS A 166 7.17 -14.72 -14.09
CA HIS A 166 8.42 -14.78 -14.84
C HIS A 166 9.63 -14.43 -13.97
N GLN A 167 9.62 -13.29 -13.29
CA GLN A 167 10.73 -12.86 -12.42
C GLN A 167 11.03 -13.86 -11.31
N SER A 168 9.98 -14.39 -10.65
CA SER A 168 10.15 -15.42 -9.62
C SER A 168 10.72 -16.73 -10.18
N THR A 169 10.35 -17.08 -11.41
CA THR A 169 10.86 -18.28 -12.09
C THR A 169 12.31 -18.06 -12.53
N GLU A 170 12.65 -16.88 -13.05
CA GLU A 170 14.00 -16.54 -13.54
C GLU A 170 15.07 -16.67 -12.46
N GLN A 171 14.74 -16.29 -11.22
CA GLN A 171 15.63 -16.46 -10.08
C GLN A 171 15.91 -17.93 -9.70
N ARG A 172 15.00 -18.85 -10.03
CA ARG A 172 15.07 -20.27 -9.63
C ARG A 172 15.52 -21.17 -10.77
N ASP A 173 15.01 -20.92 -11.96
CA ASP A 173 15.24 -21.68 -13.18
C ASP A 173 15.12 -20.73 -14.41
N PRO A 174 16.24 -20.14 -14.86
CA PRO A 174 16.26 -19.25 -16.01
C PRO A 174 15.76 -19.90 -17.30
N ALA A 175 15.95 -21.21 -17.47
CA ALA A 175 15.50 -21.92 -18.67
C ALA A 175 13.96 -22.02 -18.69
N LEU A 176 13.37 -22.37 -17.54
CA LEU A 176 11.91 -22.40 -17.40
C LEU A 176 11.30 -21.00 -17.54
N ALA A 177 11.98 -19.95 -17.08
CA ALA A 177 11.53 -18.57 -17.28
C ALA A 177 11.45 -18.21 -18.76
N GLY A 178 12.45 -18.58 -19.57
CA GLY A 178 12.43 -18.39 -21.02
C GLY A 178 11.28 -19.14 -21.71
N VAL A 179 10.98 -20.36 -21.27
CA VAL A 179 9.81 -21.14 -21.74
C VAL A 179 8.51 -20.43 -21.35
N PHE A 180 8.38 -19.98 -20.09
CA PHE A 180 7.21 -19.29 -19.59
C PHE A 180 6.96 -17.96 -20.33
N HIS A 181 8.01 -17.17 -20.57
CA HIS A 181 7.93 -15.93 -21.34
C HIS A 181 7.41 -16.17 -22.77
N SER A 182 7.94 -17.22 -23.43
CA SER A 182 7.53 -17.60 -24.78
C SER A 182 6.07 -18.10 -24.80
N ALA A 183 5.72 -18.97 -23.85
CA ALA A 183 4.36 -19.52 -23.71
C ALA A 183 3.31 -18.43 -23.43
N THR A 184 3.71 -17.33 -22.80
CA THR A 184 2.81 -16.21 -22.47
C THR A 184 2.82 -15.08 -23.51
N GLN A 185 3.44 -15.31 -24.68
CA GLN A 185 3.64 -14.33 -25.74
C GLN A 185 4.23 -13.02 -25.22
N GLY A 186 5.35 -13.13 -24.51
CA GLY A 186 5.99 -11.98 -23.89
C GLY A 186 5.13 -11.38 -22.79
N LEU A 187 4.57 -12.22 -21.92
CA LEU A 187 3.82 -11.81 -20.74
C LEU A 187 2.52 -11.05 -21.05
N SER A 188 1.93 -11.24 -22.23
CA SER A 188 0.72 -10.52 -22.63
C SER A 188 -0.57 -11.34 -22.43
N ARG A 189 -0.49 -12.67 -22.47
CA ARG A 189 -1.64 -13.57 -22.29
C ARG A 189 -1.24 -14.97 -21.80
N LEU A 190 -2.23 -15.75 -21.36
CA LEU A 190 -2.08 -17.20 -21.17
C LEU A 190 -2.50 -17.89 -22.48
N VAL A 191 -1.67 -18.80 -22.99
CA VAL A 191 -1.95 -19.62 -24.17
C VAL A 191 -2.42 -21.00 -23.75
#